data_AF-A0A831LY85-F1
#
_entry.id   AF-A0A831LY85-F1
#
_cell.length_a   1.000
_cell.length_b   1.000
_cell.length_c   1.000
_cell.angle_alpha   90.00
_cell.angle_beta   90.00
_cell.angle_gamma   90.00
#
_symmetry.space_group_name_H-M   'P 1'
#
loop_
_entity.id
_entity.type
_entity.pdbx_description
1 polymer ?
#
loop_
_entity_poly.entity_id
_entity_poly.type
_entity_poly.pdbx_seq_one_letter_code
_entity_poly.pdbx_strand_id
1 'polypeptide(L)' 'ELNRQKIGQTYKVIIDRKEDDYYVGRTEYDSPEVDGEVIVSSQKELQPGDFVMVKITGAEDYDLFGEVV' A
#
# COMPACT_ATOMS: atom_id res chain seq x y z
N GLU A 1 4.25 12.35 11.60
CA GLU A 1 5.00 13.30 10.73
C GLU A 1 5.58 12.65 9.46
N LEU A 2 6.33 11.54 9.54
CA LEU A 2 7.04 10.94 8.40
C LEU A 2 6.13 10.38 7.29
N ASN A 3 5.07 9.66 7.64
CA ASN A 3 4.17 9.04 6.65
C ASN A 3 3.44 10.07 5.78
N ARG A 4 3.14 11.26 6.30
CA ARG A 4 2.54 12.35 5.52
C ARG A 4 3.44 12.85 4.39
N GLN A 5 4.75 12.67 4.50
CA GLN A 5 5.69 13.01 3.43
C GLN A 5 5.62 12.03 2.26
N LYS A 6 5.09 10.82 2.49
CA LYS A 6 4.90 9.79 1.45
C LYS A 6 3.67 10.09 0.57
N ILE A 7 2.75 10.94 1.02
CA ILE A 7 1.55 11.33 0.26
C ILE A 7 1.97 12.02 -1.05
N GLY A 8 1.40 11.56 -2.17
CA GLY A 8 1.68 12.04 -3.52
C GLY A 8 2.82 11.31 -4.22
N GLN A 9 3.63 10.54 -3.48
CA GLN A 9 4.68 9.70 -4.06
C GLN A 9 4.10 8.36 -4.52
N THR A 10 4.81 7.71 -5.45
CA THR A 10 4.45 6.37 -5.94
C THR A 10 5.49 5.38 -5.47
N TYR A 11 5.05 4.32 -4.82
CA TYR A 11 5.91 3.25 -4.33
C TYR A 11 5.57 1.94 -5.00
N LYS A 12 6.56 1.07 -5.10
CA LYS A 12 6.35 -0.32 -5.46
C LYS A 12 5.86 -1.06 -4.21
N VAL A 13 4.68 -1.65 -4.32
CA VAL A 13 4.00 -2.36 -3.23
C VAL A 13 3.81 -3.81 -3.65
N ILE A 14 4.17 -4.73 -2.76
CA ILE A 14 3.82 -6.14 -2.92
C ILE A 14 2.47 -6.38 -2.24
N ILE A 15 1.53 -7.01 -2.95
CA ILE A 15 0.24 -7.40 -2.39
C ILE A 15 0.43 -8.65 -1.54
N ASP A 16 0.04 -8.59 -0.27
CA ASP A 16 0.10 -9.74 0.64
C ASP A 16 -1.24 -10.46 0.72
N ARG A 17 -2.35 -9.71 0.70
CA ARG A 17 -3.70 -10.28 0.78
C ARG A 17 -4.74 -9.37 0.13
N LYS A 18 -5.87 -9.98 -0.22
CA LYS A 18 -7.09 -9.32 -0.68
C LYS A 18 -8.12 -9.39 0.46
N GLU A 19 -8.64 -8.24 0.85
CA GLU A 19 -9.81 -8.10 1.71
C GLU A 19 -11.04 -7.83 0.82
N ASP A 20 -12.24 -7.73 1.41
CA ASP A 20 -13.49 -7.64 0.64
C ASP A 20 -13.49 -6.52 -0.43
N ASP A 21 -13.10 -5.31 -0.05
CA ASP A 21 -13.17 -4.12 -0.92
C ASP A 21 -11.81 -3.50 -1.27
N TYR A 22 -10.71 -3.99 -0.69
CA TYR A 22 -9.37 -3.43 -0.85
C TYR A 22 -8.28 -4.50 -0.76
N TYR A 23 -7.05 -4.13 -1.10
CA TYR A 23 -5.89 -4.98 -0.98
C TYR A 23 -4.97 -4.47 0.12
N VAL A 24 -4.27 -5.39 0.77
CA VAL A 24 -3.25 -5.05 1.75
C VAL A 24 -1.90 -5.49 1.22
N GLY A 25 -0.95 -4.58 1.29
CA GLY A 25 0.43 -4.84 0.92
C GLY A 25 1.42 -4.06 1.76
N ARG A 26 2.69 -4.14 1.37
CA ARG A 26 3.79 -3.41 2.00
C ARG A 26 4.74 -2.85 0.96
N THR A 27 5.43 -1.77 1.29
CA THR A 27 6.49 -1.26 0.41
C THR A 27 7.75 -2.12 0.53
N GLU A 28 8.68 -1.99 -0.41
CA GLU A 28 9.97 -2.70 -0.38
C GLU A 28 10.86 -2.37 0.84
N TYR A 29 10.52 -1.31 1.58
CA TYR A 29 11.29 -0.83 2.74
C TYR A 29 10.71 -1.29 4.08
N ASP A 30 9.51 -1.89 4.07
CA ASP A 30 8.76 -2.22 5.27
C ASP A 30 8.90 -3.72 5.61
N SER A 31 9.24 -4.02 6.87
CA SER A 31 9.30 -5.37 7.40
C SER A 31 7.89 -5.92 7.64
N PRO A 32 7.63 -7.21 7.33
CA PRO A 32 6.39 -7.87 7.74
C PRO A 32 6.18 -7.72 9.25
N GLU A 33 4.93 -7.44 9.67
CA GLU A 33 4.44 -7.44 11.06
C GLU A 33 5.02 -6.37 12.01
N VAL A 34 6.01 -5.59 11.57
CA VAL A 34 6.69 -4.56 12.40
C VAL A 34 6.39 -3.16 11.89
N ASP A 35 6.32 -3.00 10.56
CA ASP A 35 6.07 -1.73 9.90
C ASP A 35 4.61 -1.60 9.43
N GLY A 36 4.19 -0.38 9.10
CA GLY A 36 2.82 -0.05 8.71
C GLY A 36 2.38 -0.71 7.39
N GLU A 37 1.08 -0.99 7.28
CA GLU A 37 0.51 -1.60 6.09
C GLU A 37 0.14 -0.54 5.03
N VAL A 38 0.13 -0.95 3.76
CA VAL A 38 -0.38 -0.14 2.65
C VAL A 38 -1.74 -0.70 2.22
N ILE A 39 -2.78 0.09 2.45
CA ILE A 39 -4.13 -0.13 1.97
C ILE A 39 -4.20 0.34 0.52
N VAL A 40 -4.42 -0.60 -0.39
CA VAL A 40 -4.38 -0.37 -1.83
C VAL A 40 -5.78 -0.55 -2.43
N SER A 41 -6.27 0.52 -3.05
CA SER A 41 -7.47 0.50 -3.88
C SER A 41 -7.10 0.25 -5.34
N SER A 42 -7.78 -0.70 -5.99
CA SER A 42 -7.54 -1.05 -7.39
C SER A 42 -8.85 -1.41 -8.10
N GLN A 43 -9.02 -0.90 -9.32
CA GLN A 43 -10.12 -1.31 -10.20
C GLN A 43 -9.86 -2.67 -10.87
N LYS A 44 -8.60 -3.10 -10.89
CA LYS A 44 -8.19 -4.42 -11.41
C LYS A 44 -8.12 -5.41 -10.28
N GLU A 45 -8.41 -6.67 -10.59
CA GLU A 45 -8.16 -7.76 -9.64
C GLU A 45 -6.64 -7.98 -9.51
N LEU A 46 -6.16 -7.95 -8.28
CA LEU A 46 -4.76 -8.23 -7.93
C LEU A 46 -4.67 -9.54 -7.18
N GLN A 47 -3.53 -10.20 -7.25
CA GLN A 47 -3.25 -11.43 -6.52
C GLN A 47 -2.16 -11.21 -5.46
N PRO A 48 -2.23 -11.92 -4.32
CA PRO A 48 -1.10 -12.00 -3.40
C PRO A 48 0.19 -12.42 -4.12
N GLY A 49 1.27 -11.67 -3.90
CA GLY A 49 2.55 -11.81 -4.59
C GLY A 49 2.74 -10.84 -5.76
N ASP A 50 1.71 -10.13 -6.20
CA ASP A 50 1.84 -9.13 -7.26
C ASP A 50 2.59 -7.90 -6.76
N PHE A 51 3.48 -7.38 -7.61
CA PHE A 51 4.09 -6.07 -7.40
C PHE A 51 3.37 -5.03 -8.25
N VAL A 52 2.77 -4.05 -7.57
CA VAL A 52 2.05 -2.94 -8.21
C VAL A 52 2.64 -1.60 -7.82
N MET A 53 2.51 -0.63 -8.72
CA MET A 53 2.85 0.75 -8.42
C MET A 53 1.64 1.40 -7.76
N VAL A 54 1.80 1.90 -6.55
CA VAL A 54 0.73 2.50 -5.76
C VAL A 54 1.10 3.94 -5.47
N LYS A 55 0.22 4.87 -5.86
CA LYS A 55 0.33 6.27 -5.49
C LYS A 55 -0.33 6.46 -4.13
N ILE A 56 0.43 6.93 -3.16
CA ILE A 56 -0.09 7.19 -1.81
C ILE A 56 -0.96 8.45 -1.87
N THR A 57 -2.23 8.31 -1.50
CA THR A 57 -3.23 9.38 -1.46
C THR A 57 -3.50 9.85 -0.04
N GLY A 58 -3.20 9.01 0.96
CA GLY A 58 -3.39 9.32 2.37
C GLY A 58 -2.39 8.61 3.27
N ALA A 59 -2.26 9.12 4.49
CA ALA A 59 -1.44 8.51 5.52
C ALA A 59 -2.07 8.79 6.88
N GLU A 60 -2.30 7.74 7.66
CA GLU A 60 -2.66 7.83 9.07
C GLU A 60 -1.43 7.52 9.95
N ASP A 61 -1.64 7.40 11.27
CA ASP A 61 -0.54 7.29 12.23
C ASP A 61 0.33 6.03 12.00
N TYR A 62 -0.27 4.95 11.48
CA TYR A 62 0.42 3.69 11.18
C TYR A 62 0.28 3.26 9.73
N ASP A 63 -0.87 3.51 9.09
CA ASP A 63 -1.19 2.98 7.77
C ASP A 63 -1.05 4.01 6.64
N LEU A 64 -0.73 3.50 5.45
CA LEU A 64 -0.73 4.28 4.21
C LEU A 64 -1.91 3.87 3.33
N PHE A 65 -2.50 4.84 2.66
CA PHE A 65 -3.61 4.63 1.73
C PHE A 65 -3.16 5.04 0.34
N GLY A 66 -3.45 4.22 -0.66
CA GLY A 66 -3.07 4.54 -2.02
C GLY A 66 -3.87 3.80 -3.08
N GLU A 67 -3.68 4.23 -4.31
CA GLU A 67 -4.37 3.72 -5.49
C GLU A 67 -3.37 3.19 -6.51
N VAL A 68 -3.69 2.08 -7.17
CA VAL A 68 -2.87 1.53 -8.25
C VAL A 68 -2.88 2.48 -9.45
N VAL A 69 -1.69 2.73 -10.02
CA VAL A 69 -1.49 3.52 -11.25
C VAL A 69 -1.23 2.66 -12.48
#